data_AF-A0A1D8AZR4-F1
#
_entry.id   AF-A0A1D8AZR4-F1
#
_cell.length_a   1.000
_cell.length_b   1.000
_cell.length_c   1.000
_cell.angle_alpha   90.00
_cell.angle_beta   90.00
_cell.angle_gamma   90.00
#
_symmetry.space_group_name_H-M   'P 1'
#
loop_
_entity.id
_entity.type
_entity.pdbx_description
1 polymer ?
#
loop_
_entity_poly.entity_id
_entity_poly.type
_entity_poly.pdbx_seq_one_letter_code
_entity_poly.pdbx_strand_id
1 'polypeptide(L)'
;MNRPLPPWSRWLALGAGAMDAATGAGLLLLPGWTLERMGITPPGAEALGFVRFVGVFVGAVGLSYLIAWRRGQERALRAVFDFTRVFRLGAGTFTGVMVFGADWPPAWLAVTFADLGLVVVQSVLLARSRDE
;
A
#
# COMPACT_ATOMS: atom_id res chain seq x y z
N MET A 1 -26.70 0.00 11.41
CA MET A 1 -26.74 -0.95 10.26
C MET A 1 -25.83 -0.38 9.17
N ASN A 2 -24.73 -1.03 8.78
CA ASN A 2 -23.68 -0.37 7.97
C ASN A 2 -24.23 0.14 6.61
N ARG A 3 -24.02 1.43 6.32
CA ARG A 3 -24.40 2.04 5.01
C ARG A 3 -23.55 1.47 3.89
N PRO A 4 -24.10 1.18 2.69
CA PRO A 4 -23.34 0.59 1.61
C PRO A 4 -22.12 1.42 1.21
N LEU A 5 -21.02 0.76 0.86
CA LEU A 5 -19.84 1.44 0.34
C LEU A 5 -20.15 2.13 -1.00
N PRO A 6 -19.61 3.32 -1.26
CA PRO A 6 -19.84 4.00 -2.52
C PRO A 6 -19.23 3.21 -3.70
N PRO A 7 -19.78 3.29 -4.93
CA PRO A 7 -19.31 2.51 -6.07
C PRO A 7 -17.82 2.70 -6.41
N TRP A 8 -17.29 3.91 -6.17
CA TRP A 8 -15.88 4.22 -6.41
C TRP A 8 -14.92 3.47 -5.47
N SER A 9 -15.40 2.90 -4.37
CA SER A 9 -14.60 2.05 -3.48
C SER A 9 -13.99 0.85 -4.22
N ARG A 10 -14.69 0.32 -5.23
CA ARG A 10 -14.16 -0.76 -6.08
C ARG A 10 -12.96 -0.27 -6.89
N TRP A 11 -13.04 0.92 -7.46
CA TRP A 11 -11.95 1.51 -8.23
C TRP A 11 -10.76 1.87 -7.33
N LEU A 12 -11.02 2.31 -6.09
CA LEU A 12 -9.97 2.50 -5.09
C LEU A 12 -9.22 1.19 -4.81
N ALA A 13 -9.96 0.09 -4.56
CA ALA A 13 -9.36 -1.22 -4.33
C ALA A 13 -8.57 -1.72 -5.56
N LEU A 14 -9.11 -1.54 -6.77
CA LEU A 14 -8.41 -1.92 -7.99
C LEU A 14 -7.10 -1.12 -8.15
N GLY A 15 -7.17 0.21 -8.01
CA GLY A 15 -6.01 1.09 -8.19
C GLY A 15 -4.92 0.82 -7.14
N ALA A 16 -5.28 0.83 -5.86
CA ALA A 16 -4.34 0.54 -4.78
C ALA A 16 -3.78 -0.89 -4.90
N GLY A 17 -4.65 -1.87 -5.21
CA GLY A 17 -4.26 -3.26 -5.37
C GLY A 17 -3.30 -3.50 -6.53
N ALA A 18 -3.57 -2.91 -7.68
CA ALA A 18 -2.73 -3.04 -8.87
C ALA A 18 -1.36 -2.38 -8.67
N MET A 19 -1.34 -1.18 -8.07
CA MET A 19 -0.11 -0.45 -7.75
C MET A 19 0.80 -1.24 -6.78
N ASP A 20 0.23 -1.71 -5.67
CA ASP A 20 0.97 -2.50 -4.68
C ASP A 20 1.41 -3.85 -5.26
N ALA A 21 0.54 -4.55 -6.00
CA ALA A 21 0.87 -5.83 -6.60
C ALA A 21 2.00 -5.70 -7.63
N ALA A 22 1.96 -4.67 -8.48
CA ALA A 22 3.01 -4.40 -9.46
C ALA A 22 4.33 -4.01 -8.78
N THR A 23 4.28 -3.13 -7.78
CA THR A 23 5.47 -2.73 -7.01
C THR A 23 6.07 -3.93 -6.28
N GLY A 24 5.24 -4.72 -5.60
CA GLY A 24 5.68 -5.92 -4.89
C GLY A 24 6.30 -6.96 -5.81
N ALA A 25 5.69 -7.21 -6.98
CA ALA A 25 6.26 -8.10 -8.00
C ALA A 25 7.59 -7.57 -8.53
N GLY A 26 7.69 -6.26 -8.77
CA GLY A 26 8.94 -5.61 -9.16
C GLY A 26 10.05 -5.79 -8.12
N LEU A 27 9.77 -5.47 -6.86
CA LEU A 27 10.72 -5.63 -5.75
C LEU A 27 11.14 -7.10 -5.54
N LEU A 28 10.24 -8.06 -5.77
CA LEU A 28 10.53 -9.48 -5.66
C LEU A 28 11.43 -10.00 -6.80
N LEU A 29 11.11 -9.64 -8.05
CA LEU A 29 11.76 -10.19 -9.23
C LEU A 29 13.01 -9.41 -9.64
N LEU A 30 12.92 -8.07 -9.60
CA LEU A 30 13.91 -7.13 -10.12
C LEU A 30 14.11 -5.93 -9.16
N PRO A 31 14.54 -6.16 -7.89
CA PRO A 31 14.57 -5.14 -6.85
C PRO A 31 15.37 -3.89 -7.21
N GLY A 32 16.57 -4.05 -7.79
CA GLY A 32 17.41 -2.90 -8.16
C GLY A 32 16.75 -2.02 -9.22
N TRP A 33 16.27 -2.63 -10.29
CA TRP A 33 15.56 -1.92 -11.36
C TRP A 33 14.30 -1.22 -10.84
N THR A 34 13.52 -1.87 -9.97
CA THR A 34 12.32 -1.26 -9.39
C THR A 34 12.66 -0.07 -8.51
N LEU A 35 13.67 -0.18 -7.64
CA LEU A 35 14.12 0.94 -6.79
C LEU A 35 14.65 2.11 -7.63
N GLU A 36 15.44 1.85 -8.67
CA GLU A 36 15.92 2.89 -9.59
C GLU A 36 14.78 3.65 -10.26
N ARG A 37 13.71 2.94 -10.67
CA ARG A 37 12.50 3.56 -11.24
C ARG A 37 11.71 4.38 -10.24
N MET A 38 11.85 4.08 -8.95
CA MET A 38 11.33 4.89 -7.85
C MET A 38 12.27 6.04 -7.49
N GLY A 39 13.41 6.20 -8.18
CA GLY A 39 14.43 7.21 -7.86
C GLY A 39 15.23 6.90 -6.59
N ILE A 40 15.26 5.63 -6.18
CA ILE A 40 15.96 5.15 -4.98
C ILE A 40 17.20 4.37 -5.42
N THR A 41 18.37 4.74 -4.90
CA THR A 41 19.60 3.98 -5.11
C THR A 41 19.46 2.59 -4.50
N PRO A 42 19.65 1.50 -5.27
CA PRO A 42 19.59 0.14 -4.74
C PRO A 42 20.63 -0.07 -3.64
N PRO A 43 20.29 -0.80 -2.56
CA PRO A 43 21.27 -1.14 -1.55
C PRO A 43 22.25 -2.21 -2.07
N GLY A 44 23.28 -2.50 -1.28
CA GLY A 44 24.21 -3.60 -1.57
C GLY A 44 23.51 -4.95 -1.71
N ALA A 45 24.19 -5.90 -2.37
CA ALA A 45 23.65 -7.22 -2.68
C ALA A 45 23.19 -7.99 -1.42
N GLU A 46 23.84 -7.75 -0.29
CA GLU A 46 23.53 -8.31 1.02
C GLU A 46 22.13 -7.94 1.53
N ALA A 47 21.61 -6.77 1.14
CA ALA A 47 20.29 -6.29 1.57
C ALA A 47 19.18 -6.59 0.56
N LEU A 48 19.52 -6.99 -0.68
CA LEU A 48 18.53 -7.28 -1.72
C LEU A 48 17.59 -8.44 -1.33
N GLY A 49 18.06 -9.39 -0.53
CA GLY A 49 17.21 -10.45 0.03
C GLY A 49 16.06 -9.88 0.87
N PHE A 50 16.33 -8.88 1.70
CA PHE A 50 15.31 -8.20 2.50
C PHE A 50 14.37 -7.36 1.64
N VAL A 51 14.88 -6.68 0.60
CA VAL A 51 14.04 -5.94 -0.36
C VAL A 51 13.05 -6.87 -1.06
N ARG A 52 13.50 -8.05 -1.49
CA ARG A 52 12.62 -9.07 -2.10
C ARG A 52 11.57 -9.56 -1.14
N PHE A 53 11.95 -9.79 0.13
CA PHE A 53 11.02 -10.17 1.19
C PHE A 53 9.95 -9.11 1.41
N VAL A 54 10.33 -7.82 1.50
CA VAL A 54 9.38 -6.69 1.53
C VAL A 54 8.47 -6.70 0.30
N GLY A 55 9.03 -6.96 -0.88
CA GLY A 55 8.27 -7.13 -2.12
C GLY A 55 7.16 -8.18 -2.04
N VAL A 56 7.41 -9.31 -1.37
CA VAL A 56 6.37 -10.33 -1.10
C VAL A 56 5.22 -9.75 -0.27
N PHE A 57 5.50 -9.01 0.80
CA PHE A 57 4.44 -8.40 1.63
C PHE A 57 3.66 -7.35 0.86
N VAL A 58 4.34 -6.43 0.18
CA VAL A 58 3.70 -5.38 -0.62
C VAL A 58 2.83 -6.02 -1.71
N GLY A 59 3.35 -7.05 -2.37
CA GLY A 59 2.60 -7.83 -3.37
C GLY A 59 1.38 -8.53 -2.78
N ALA A 60 1.51 -9.15 -1.60
CA ALA A 60 0.40 -9.81 -0.92
C ALA A 60 -0.69 -8.82 -0.49
N VAL A 61 -0.32 -7.64 0.02
CA VAL A 61 -1.25 -6.54 0.32
C VAL A 61 -1.99 -6.12 -0.95
N GLY A 62 -1.27 -5.91 -2.06
CA GLY A 62 -1.87 -5.58 -3.34
C GLY A 62 -2.85 -6.64 -3.85
N LEU A 63 -2.46 -7.91 -3.81
CA LEU A 63 -3.33 -9.03 -4.18
C LEU A 63 -4.57 -9.12 -3.29
N SER A 64 -4.46 -8.81 -1.99
CA SER A 64 -5.62 -8.82 -1.09
C SER A 64 -6.72 -7.85 -1.55
N TYR A 65 -6.34 -6.65 -2.02
CA TYR A 65 -7.29 -5.71 -2.62
C TYR A 65 -7.88 -6.23 -3.92
N LEU A 66 -7.06 -6.80 -4.81
CA LEU A 66 -7.53 -7.32 -6.10
C LEU A 66 -8.49 -8.49 -5.92
N ILE A 67 -8.25 -9.35 -4.92
CA ILE A 67 -9.17 -10.42 -4.54
C ILE A 67 -10.48 -9.85 -4.01
N ALA A 68 -10.45 -8.85 -3.13
CA ALA A 68 -11.65 -8.20 -2.62
C ALA A 68 -12.44 -7.50 -3.74
N TRP A 69 -11.76 -6.82 -4.65
CA TRP A 69 -12.34 -6.19 -5.84
C TRP A 69 -13.01 -7.22 -6.76
N ARG A 70 -12.31 -8.33 -7.06
CA ARG A 70 -12.82 -9.42 -7.92
C ARG A 70 -14.04 -10.09 -7.31
N ARG A 71 -14.04 -10.31 -5.99
CA ARG A 71 -15.21 -10.86 -5.27
C ARG A 71 -16.41 -9.92 -5.35
N GLY A 72 -16.20 -8.61 -5.44
CA GLY A 72 -17.26 -7.61 -5.53
C GLY A 72 -18.15 -7.50 -4.29
N GLN A 73 -17.85 -8.27 -3.24
CA GLN A 73 -18.61 -8.29 -2.00
C GLN A 73 -18.19 -7.14 -1.12
N GLU A 74 -19.16 -6.37 -0.64
CA GLU A 74 -18.89 -5.20 0.20
C GLU A 74 -18.16 -5.55 1.50
N ARG A 75 -18.51 -6.68 2.12
CA ARG A 75 -17.82 -7.17 3.34
C ARG A 75 -16.34 -7.42 3.09
N ALA A 76 -15.98 -7.95 1.92
CA ALA A 76 -14.58 -8.20 1.56
C ALA A 76 -13.82 -6.87 1.37
N LEU A 77 -14.45 -5.89 0.71
CA LEU A 77 -13.86 -4.55 0.54
C LEU A 77 -13.64 -3.83 1.88
N ARG A 78 -14.61 -3.90 2.79
CA ARG A 78 -14.47 -3.34 4.14
C ARG A 78 -13.34 -4.00 4.91
N ALA A 79 -13.30 -5.33 4.89
CA ALA A 79 -12.27 -6.08 5.61
C ALA A 79 -10.87 -5.75 5.10
N VAL A 80 -10.68 -5.68 3.77
CA VAL A 80 -9.38 -5.29 3.22
C VAL A 80 -9.03 -3.85 3.58
N PHE A 81 -9.92 -2.87 3.41
CA PHE A 81 -9.64 -1.49 3.77
C PHE A 81 -9.31 -1.31 5.26
N ASP A 82 -10.03 -2.00 6.14
CA ASP A 82 -9.80 -1.91 7.59
C ASP A 82 -8.48 -2.56 8.01
N PHE A 83 -8.07 -3.64 7.34
CA PHE A 83 -6.81 -4.31 7.61
C PHE A 83 -5.62 -3.56 7.02
N THR A 84 -5.68 -3.19 5.74
CA THR A 84 -4.56 -2.59 5.01
C THR A 84 -4.23 -1.18 5.50
N ARG A 85 -5.19 -0.42 6.03
CA ARG A 85 -4.91 0.91 6.60
C ARG A 85 -3.91 0.83 7.76
N VAL A 86 -3.88 -0.26 8.52
CA VAL A 86 -2.92 -0.43 9.63
C VAL A 86 -1.51 -0.58 9.09
N PHE A 87 -1.32 -1.44 8.07
CA PHE A 87 -0.02 -1.61 7.41
C PHE A 87 0.46 -0.33 6.76
N ARG A 88 -0.42 0.39 6.07
CA ARG A 88 -0.09 1.66 5.41
C ARG A 88 0.23 2.76 6.41
N LEU A 89 -0.49 2.82 7.52
CA LEU A 89 -0.16 3.78 8.58
C LEU A 89 1.24 3.49 9.14
N GLY A 90 1.56 2.23 9.41
CA GLY A 90 2.89 1.82 9.86
C GLY A 90 3.98 2.14 8.84
N ALA A 91 3.82 1.68 7.61
CA ALA A 91 4.79 1.87 6.53
C ALA A 91 5.00 3.36 6.21
N GLY A 92 3.91 4.10 5.94
CA GLY A 92 3.98 5.52 5.61
C GLY A 92 4.52 6.39 6.75
N THR A 93 4.19 6.08 8.01
CA THR A 93 4.75 6.79 9.16
C THR A 93 6.24 6.51 9.29
N PHE A 94 6.64 5.23 9.21
CA PHE A 94 8.04 4.83 9.28
C PHE A 94 8.87 5.49 8.18
N THR A 95 8.45 5.40 6.91
CA THR A 95 9.17 6.03 5.80
C THR A 95 9.22 7.54 5.94
N GLY A 96 8.14 8.17 6.44
CA GLY A 96 8.12 9.59 6.75
C GLY A 96 9.19 9.98 7.76
N VAL A 97 9.25 9.27 8.90
CA VAL A 97 10.25 9.51 9.95
C VAL A 97 11.67 9.36 9.41
N MET A 98 11.96 8.31 8.63
CA MET A 98 13.29 8.07 8.08
C MET A 98 13.74 9.17 7.10
N VAL A 99 12.82 9.72 6.31
CA VAL A 99 13.15 10.82 5.38
C VAL A 99 13.38 12.13 6.16
N PHE A 100 12.50 12.48 7.10
CA PHE A 100 12.66 13.71 7.88
C PHE A 100 13.82 13.67 8.87
N GLY A 101 14.24 12.47 9.30
CA GLY A 101 15.47 12.25 10.06
C GLY A 101 16.76 12.37 9.24
N ALA A 102 16.66 12.61 7.93
CA ALA A 102 17.78 12.66 6.96
C ALA A 102 18.54 11.33 6.78
N ASP A 103 18.00 10.23 7.29
CA ASP A 103 18.57 8.89 7.10
C ASP A 103 18.29 8.35 5.69
N TRP A 104 17.13 8.70 5.11
CA TRP A 104 16.67 8.17 3.81
C TRP A 104 16.48 9.27 2.74
N PRO A 105 16.70 8.95 1.45
CA PRO A 105 16.52 9.90 0.35
C PRO A 105 15.08 10.42 0.22
N PRO A 106 14.88 11.68 -0.24
CA PRO A 106 13.55 12.28 -0.43
C PRO A 106 12.62 11.51 -1.39
N ALA A 107 13.16 10.68 -2.29
CA ALA A 107 12.37 9.85 -3.20
C ALA A 107 11.37 8.94 -2.46
N TRP A 108 11.67 8.55 -1.22
CA TRP A 108 10.77 7.76 -0.37
C TRP A 108 9.51 8.51 0.08
N LEU A 109 9.44 9.84 -0.07
CA LEU A 109 8.21 10.60 0.20
C LEU A 109 7.05 10.14 -0.68
N ALA A 110 7.31 9.62 -1.88
CA ALA A 110 6.27 9.07 -2.73
C ALA A 110 5.52 7.91 -2.03
N VAL A 111 6.25 7.02 -1.34
CA VAL A 111 5.67 5.93 -0.54
C VAL A 111 4.91 6.48 0.65
N THR A 112 5.50 7.41 1.39
CA THR A 112 4.86 8.10 2.53
C THR A 112 3.52 8.72 2.14
N PHE A 113 3.48 9.50 1.06
CA PHE A 113 2.26 10.17 0.62
C PHE A 113 1.23 9.20 0.06
N ALA A 114 1.65 8.17 -0.70
CA ALA A 114 0.73 7.16 -1.19
C ALA A 114 0.05 6.40 -0.04
N ASP A 115 0.83 5.98 0.95
CA ASP A 115 0.32 5.21 2.09
C ASP A 115 -0.55 6.05 3.02
N LEU A 116 -0.07 7.21 3.47
CA LEU A 116 -0.83 8.07 4.37
C LEU A 116 -2.06 8.67 3.68
N GLY A 117 -1.97 8.99 2.39
CA GLY A 117 -3.11 9.41 1.59
C GLY A 117 -4.20 8.33 1.53
N LEU A 118 -3.81 7.08 1.29
CA LEU A 118 -4.74 5.95 1.31
C LEU A 118 -5.31 5.68 2.70
N VAL A 119 -4.53 5.84 3.78
CA VAL A 119 -5.04 5.76 5.16
C VAL A 119 -6.15 6.77 5.40
N VAL A 120 -5.97 8.02 4.98
CA VAL A 120 -6.98 9.08 5.12
C VAL A 120 -8.24 8.71 4.33
N VAL A 121 -8.10 8.38 3.05
CA VAL A 121 -9.24 8.02 2.18
C VAL A 121 -10.01 6.83 2.73
N GLN A 122 -9.30 5.78 3.17
CA GLN A 122 -9.91 4.58 3.74
C GLN A 122 -10.59 4.83 5.07
N SER A 123 -9.97 5.63 5.95
CA SER A 123 -10.55 5.97 7.25
C SER A 123 -11.83 6.80 7.10
N VAL A 124 -11.84 7.79 6.19
CA VAL A 124 -13.05 8.57 5.88
C VAL A 124 -14.14 7.68 5.29
N LEU A 125 -13.79 6.81 4.34
CA LEU A 125 -14.73 5.88 3.72
C LEU A 125 -15.34 4.91 4.74
N LEU A 126 -14.53 4.36 5.63
CA LEU A 126 -14.99 3.44 6.68
C LEU A 126 -15.81 4.17 7.75
N ALA A 127 -15.40 5.36 8.20
CA ALA A 127 -16.15 6.16 9.18
C ALA A 127 -17.56 6.50 8.69
N ARG A 128 -17.67 7.06 7.47
CA ARG A 128 -18.96 7.38 6.83
C ARG A 128 -19.90 6.17 6.63
N SER A 129 -19.34 4.97 6.70
CA SER A 129 -20.07 3.73 6.51
C SER A 129 -20.48 3.05 7.83
N ARG A 130 -19.96 3.53 8.97
CA ARG A 130 -20.21 3.03 10.33
C ARG A 130 -21.19 3.90 11.14
N ASP A 131 -21.29 5.20 10.86
CA ASP A 131 -22.16 6.12 11.60
C ASP A 131 -23.66 5.86 11.30
N GLU A 132 -24.25 4.94 12.08
CA GLU A 132 -25.62 4.84 12.66
C GLU A 132 -25.80 3.48 13.38
#